data_AF-A0A1L9QLG2-F1
#
_entry.id   AF-A0A1L9QLG2-F1
#
_cell.length_a   1.000
_cell.length_b   1.000
_cell.length_c   1.000
_cell.angle_alpha   90.00
_cell.angle_beta   90.00
_cell.angle_gamma   90.00
#
_symmetry.space_group_name_H-M   'P 1'
#
loop_
_entity.id
_entity.type
_entity.pdbx_description
1 polymer ?
#
loop_
_entity_poly.entity_id
_entity_poly.type
_entity_poly.pdbx_seq_one_letter_code
_entity_poly.pdbx_strand_id
1 'polypeptide(L)'
;MKALKMVALVGGVAIATVTGAMVATNPKSSNYEEFASQQLVEYLQENVCDKADQSFGNILQESCDNFLQEARPQLQTIIAQRTERQDYILFSVYRTNLSIAAFLPAYEFETLGVFSHFHILKAEERSAQ
;
A
#
# COMPACT_ATOMS: atom_id res chain seq x y z
N MET A 1 -1.44 46.64 16.22
CA MET A 1 -0.72 46.34 14.95
C MET A 1 0.56 45.54 15.12
N LYS A 2 1.49 45.88 16.05
CA LYS A 2 2.74 45.10 16.26
C LYS A 2 2.51 43.67 16.76
N ALA A 3 1.64 43.49 17.76
CA ALA A 3 1.29 42.17 18.28
C ALA A 3 0.64 41.27 17.20
N LEU A 4 -0.24 41.84 16.37
CA LEU A 4 -0.87 41.11 15.25
C LEU A 4 0.16 40.66 14.20
N LYS A 5 1.17 41.51 13.90
CA LYS A 5 2.29 41.14 13.02
C LYS A 5 3.17 40.05 13.63
N MET A 6 3.42 40.10 14.94
CA MET A 6 4.20 39.06 15.65
C MET A 6 3.44 37.72 15.68
N VAL A 7 2.14 37.73 15.95
CA VAL A 7 1.28 36.52 15.92
C VAL A 7 1.22 35.95 14.51
N ALA A 8 1.07 36.79 13.47
CA ALA A 8 1.08 36.34 12.08
C ALA A 8 2.43 35.74 11.67
N LEU A 9 3.55 36.32 12.14
CA LEU A 9 4.89 35.85 11.81
C LEU A 9 5.23 34.54 12.54
N VAL A 10 4.95 34.45 13.84
CA VAL A 10 5.18 33.22 14.63
C VAL A 10 4.22 32.11 14.20
N GLY A 11 2.93 32.42 14.02
CA GLY A 11 1.95 31.47 13.53
C GLY A 11 2.24 30.99 12.11
N GLY A 12 2.64 31.90 11.22
CA GLY A 12 3.03 31.55 9.85
C GLY A 12 4.25 30.63 9.80
N VAL A 13 5.27 30.89 10.63
CA VAL A 13 6.46 30.03 10.73
C VAL A 13 6.10 28.65 11.27
N ALA A 14 5.29 28.56 12.33
CA ALA A 14 4.88 27.28 12.91
C ALA A 14 4.04 26.43 11.94
N ILE A 15 3.13 27.04 11.16
CA ILE A 15 2.34 26.32 10.16
C ILE A 15 3.22 25.87 8.99
N ALA A 16 4.15 26.72 8.54
CA ALA A 16 5.05 26.39 7.42
C ALA A 16 5.99 25.24 7.77
N THR A 17 6.52 25.18 8.99
CA THR A 17 7.41 24.08 9.42
C THR A 17 6.66 22.75 9.51
N VAL A 18 5.47 22.76 10.12
CA VAL A 18 4.63 21.55 10.22
C VAL A 18 4.25 21.05 8.83
N THR A 19 3.71 21.92 7.98
CA THR A 19 3.27 21.56 6.63
C THR A 19 4.45 21.07 5.77
N GLY A 20 5.60 21.72 5.85
CA GLY A 20 6.81 21.31 5.14
C GLY A 20 7.30 19.92 5.58
N ALA A 21 7.24 19.61 6.88
CA ALA A 21 7.57 18.28 7.38
C ALA A 21 6.59 17.21 6.87
N MET A 22 5.29 17.52 6.81
CA MET A 22 4.28 16.57 6.28
C MET A 22 4.53 16.27 4.79
N VAL A 23 4.80 17.29 3.97
CA VAL A 23 5.11 17.13 2.55
C VAL A 23 6.39 16.30 2.36
N ALA A 24 7.43 16.58 3.14
CA ALA A 24 8.71 15.88 3.03
C ALA A 24 8.65 14.41 3.48
N THR A 25 7.74 14.08 4.39
CA THR A 25 7.56 12.72 4.93
C THR A 25 6.46 11.93 4.22
N ASN A 26 5.78 12.52 3.22
CA ASN A 26 4.79 11.81 2.42
C ASN A 26 5.49 10.71 1.59
N PRO A 27 5.09 9.43 1.73
CA PRO A 27 5.84 8.33 1.12
C PRO A 27 5.88 8.37 -0.42
N LYS A 28 7.00 7.88 -0.97
CA LYS A 28 7.21 7.73 -2.41
C LYS A 28 6.41 6.54 -2.96
N SER A 29 6.21 6.49 -4.29
CA SER A 29 5.50 5.37 -4.93
C SER A 29 6.18 4.03 -4.67
N SER A 30 7.52 4.00 -4.75
CA SER A 30 8.32 2.81 -4.46
C SER A 30 8.06 2.22 -3.06
N ASN A 31 7.83 3.08 -2.06
CA ASN A 31 7.54 2.64 -0.69
C ASN A 31 6.17 1.95 -0.63
N TYR A 32 5.20 2.43 -1.42
CA TYR A 32 3.89 1.80 -1.51
C TYR A 32 3.96 0.46 -2.24
N GLU A 33 4.71 0.40 -3.34
CA GLU A 33 4.90 -0.83 -4.11
C GLU A 33 5.51 -1.95 -3.26
N GLU A 34 6.49 -1.60 -2.42
CA GLU A 34 7.08 -2.53 -1.46
C GLU A 34 6.10 -2.97 -0.37
N PHE A 35 5.40 -2.02 0.25
CA PHE A 35 4.37 -2.32 1.25
C PHE A 35 3.27 -3.24 0.69
N ALA A 36 2.69 -2.85 -0.44
CA ALA A 36 1.57 -3.58 -1.02
C ALA A 36 1.99 -4.97 -1.55
N SER A 37 3.23 -5.13 -2.03
CA SER A 37 3.70 -6.45 -2.47
C SER A 37 3.91 -7.39 -1.29
N GLN A 38 4.40 -6.87 -0.17
CA GLN A 38 4.49 -7.64 1.07
C GLN A 38 3.11 -8.06 1.57
N GLN A 39 2.14 -7.13 1.64
CA GLN A 39 0.78 -7.48 2.06
C GLN A 39 0.14 -8.52 1.15
N LEU A 40 0.42 -8.46 -0.15
CA LEU A 40 -0.09 -9.43 -1.10
C LEU A 40 0.54 -10.82 -0.92
N VAL A 41 1.85 -10.88 -0.66
CA VAL A 41 2.54 -12.14 -0.32
C VAL A 41 1.91 -12.73 0.94
N GLU A 42 1.81 -11.96 2.02
CA GLU A 42 1.20 -12.40 3.29
C GLU A 42 -0.22 -12.94 3.07
N TYR A 43 -1.05 -12.23 2.30
CA TYR A 43 -2.41 -12.69 1.97
C TYR A 43 -2.41 -14.04 1.23
N LEU A 44 -1.54 -14.20 0.22
CA LEU A 44 -1.46 -15.44 -0.57
C LEU A 44 -0.91 -16.61 0.26
N GLN A 45 0.01 -16.35 1.19
CA GLN A 45 0.49 -17.36 2.12
C GLN A 45 -0.67 -17.87 2.99
N GLU A 46 -1.37 -16.97 3.68
CA GLU A 46 -2.46 -17.33 4.60
C GLU A 46 -3.69 -17.93 3.90
N ASN A 47 -4.01 -17.46 2.68
CA ASN A 47 -5.27 -17.82 2.02
C ASN A 47 -5.15 -18.83 0.89
N VAL A 48 -3.96 -19.04 0.34
CA VAL A 48 -3.71 -19.96 -0.77
C VAL A 48 -2.74 -21.06 -0.34
N CYS A 49 -1.53 -20.73 0.12
CA CYS A 49 -0.52 -21.72 0.47
C CYS A 49 -0.94 -22.55 1.70
N ASP A 50 -1.38 -21.92 2.78
CA ASP A 50 -1.80 -22.60 4.02
C ASP A 50 -3.06 -23.46 3.82
N LYS A 51 -3.96 -23.06 2.90
CA LYS A 51 -5.13 -23.88 2.56
C LYS A 51 -4.78 -25.06 1.68
N ALA A 52 -3.71 -24.97 0.87
CA ALA A 52 -3.21 -26.09 0.10
C ALA A 52 -2.67 -27.21 1.01
N ASP A 53 -2.08 -26.86 2.16
CA ASP A 53 -1.59 -27.81 3.17
C ASP A 53 -2.71 -28.75 3.65
N GLN A 54 -3.90 -28.22 3.94
CA GLN A 54 -5.06 -29.03 4.35
C GLN A 54 -5.46 -30.10 3.33
N SER A 55 -5.13 -29.91 2.05
CA SER A 55 -5.51 -30.80 0.96
C SER A 55 -4.36 -31.70 0.49
N PHE A 56 -3.10 -31.29 0.63
CA PHE A 56 -1.96 -31.96 -0.02
C PHE A 56 -0.66 -32.07 0.84
N GLY A 57 -0.63 -31.53 2.06
CA GLY A 57 0.47 -31.66 3.03
C GLY A 57 1.65 -30.67 2.88
N ASN A 58 2.51 -30.62 3.91
CA ASN A 58 3.45 -29.52 4.20
C ASN A 58 4.51 -29.23 3.12
N ILE A 59 4.85 -30.20 2.26
CA ILE A 59 5.90 -30.03 1.23
C ILE A 59 5.49 -29.00 0.17
N LEU A 60 4.18 -28.92 -0.11
CA LEU A 60 3.65 -27.95 -1.07
C LEU A 60 3.54 -26.55 -0.47
N GLN A 61 3.40 -26.44 0.85
CA GLN A 61 3.39 -25.15 1.55
C GLN A 61 4.75 -24.46 1.43
N GLU A 62 5.83 -25.13 1.80
CA GLU A 62 7.19 -24.56 1.72
C GLU A 62 7.55 -24.15 0.28
N SER A 63 7.15 -24.96 -0.71
CA SER A 63 7.37 -24.65 -2.12
C SER A 63 6.58 -23.42 -2.58
N CYS A 64 5.35 -23.27 -2.10
CA CYS A 64 4.48 -22.12 -2.37
C CYS A 64 5.04 -20.84 -1.74
N ASP A 65 5.46 -20.91 -0.47
CA ASP A 65 6.03 -19.77 0.26
C ASP A 65 7.31 -19.25 -0.41
N ASN A 66 8.23 -20.16 -0.75
CA ASN A 66 9.46 -19.80 -1.44
C ASN A 66 9.17 -19.16 -2.79
N PHE A 67 8.23 -19.71 -3.56
CA PHE A 67 7.83 -19.15 -4.84
C PHE A 67 7.25 -17.73 -4.70
N LEU A 68 6.37 -17.49 -3.73
CA LEU A 68 5.79 -16.16 -3.50
C LEU A 68 6.86 -15.13 -3.14
N GLN A 69 7.85 -15.51 -2.34
CA GLN A 69 8.96 -14.63 -1.99
C GLN A 69 9.85 -14.31 -3.19
N GLU A 70 10.15 -15.30 -4.04
CA GLU A 70 10.89 -15.09 -5.29
C GLU A 70 10.10 -14.26 -6.31
N ALA A 71 8.79 -14.39 -6.33
CA ALA A 71 7.89 -13.62 -7.19
C ALA A 71 7.67 -12.18 -6.70
N ARG A 72 8.11 -11.81 -5.49
CA ARG A 72 7.87 -10.48 -4.91
C ARG A 72 8.25 -9.30 -5.83
N PRO A 73 9.39 -9.29 -6.54
CA PRO A 73 9.73 -8.22 -7.49
C PRO A 73 8.74 -8.11 -8.67
N GLN A 74 8.18 -9.24 -9.09
CA GLN A 74 7.16 -9.28 -10.16
C GLN A 74 5.82 -8.75 -9.63
N LEU A 75 5.46 -9.10 -8.39
CA LEU A 75 4.29 -8.56 -7.71
C LEU A 75 4.40 -7.04 -7.52
N GLN A 76 5.56 -6.51 -7.15
CA GLN A 76 5.82 -5.07 -7.10
C GLN A 76 5.56 -4.40 -8.45
N THR A 77 6.02 -5.02 -9.55
CA THR A 77 5.80 -4.51 -10.91
C THR A 77 4.32 -4.50 -11.27
N ILE A 78 3.59 -5.57 -10.94
CA ILE A 78 2.14 -5.65 -11.16
C ILE A 78 1.41 -4.56 -10.36
N ILE A 79 1.76 -4.41 -9.09
CA ILE A 79 1.19 -3.36 -8.22
C ILE A 79 1.46 -1.98 -8.80
N ALA A 80 2.69 -1.68 -9.23
CA ALA A 80 3.03 -0.40 -9.83
C ALA A 80 2.18 -0.11 -11.08
N GLN A 81 1.96 -1.10 -11.93
CA GLN A 81 1.15 -0.97 -13.15
C GLN A 81 -0.36 -0.88 -12.87
N ARG A 82 -0.81 -1.43 -11.75
CA ARG A 82 -2.23 -1.53 -11.37
C ARG A 82 -2.63 -0.54 -10.29
N THR A 83 -1.74 0.35 -9.89
CA THR A 83 -1.98 1.36 -8.86
C THR A 83 -2.13 2.73 -9.50
N GLU A 84 -3.23 3.38 -9.19
CA GLU A 84 -3.40 4.81 -9.41
C GLU A 84 -3.12 5.56 -8.12
N ARG A 85 -2.21 6.55 -8.16
CA ARG A 85 -1.86 7.40 -7.02
C ARG A 85 -2.47 8.79 -7.20
N GLN A 86 -3.15 9.28 -6.18
CA GLN A 86 -3.71 10.62 -6.11
C GLN A 86 -3.04 11.39 -4.97
N ASP A 87 -2.26 12.41 -5.32
CA ASP A 87 -1.51 13.22 -4.37
C ASP A 87 -2.34 14.41 -3.84
N TYR A 88 -2.34 14.55 -2.52
CA TYR A 88 -2.84 15.70 -1.80
C TYR A 88 -1.69 16.36 -1.03
N ILE A 89 -1.92 17.54 -0.48
CA ILE A 89 -0.86 18.34 0.18
C ILE A 89 -0.21 17.57 1.34
N LEU A 90 -0.99 16.80 2.10
CA LEU A 90 -0.52 16.14 3.33
C LEU A 90 -0.52 14.60 3.27
N PHE A 91 -1.12 14.03 2.24
CA PHE A 91 -1.33 12.59 2.12
C PHE A 91 -1.50 12.21 0.65
N SER A 92 -1.47 10.92 0.38
CA SER A 92 -1.76 10.37 -0.94
C SER A 92 -2.74 9.21 -0.80
N VAL A 93 -3.62 9.05 -1.77
CA VAL A 93 -4.53 7.90 -1.86
C VAL A 93 -4.07 7.01 -3.00
N TYR A 94 -3.96 5.72 -2.74
CA TYR A 94 -3.54 4.70 -3.69
C TYR A 94 -4.70 3.76 -3.93
N ARG A 95 -5.10 3.63 -5.20
CA ARG A 95 -6.12 2.67 -5.63
C ARG A 95 -5.46 1.59 -6.44
N THR A 96 -5.45 0.36 -5.93
CA THR A 96 -4.79 -0.77 -6.58
C THR A 96 -5.82 -1.80 -7.01
N ASN A 97 -5.85 -2.10 -8.30
CA ASN A 97 -6.76 -3.08 -8.89
C ASN A 97 -6.00 -4.38 -9.21
N LEU A 98 -6.11 -5.38 -8.33
CA LEU A 98 -5.41 -6.65 -8.46
C LEU A 98 -6.31 -7.73 -9.06
N SER A 99 -5.85 -8.32 -10.16
CA SER A 99 -6.42 -9.50 -10.79
C SER A 99 -5.26 -10.35 -11.27
N ILE A 100 -4.80 -11.27 -10.41
CA ILE A 100 -3.54 -11.99 -10.59
C ILE A 100 -3.75 -13.25 -11.44
N ALA A 101 -4.81 -14.00 -11.16
CA ALA A 101 -5.15 -15.22 -11.87
C ALA A 101 -6.66 -15.39 -11.96
N ALA A 102 -7.14 -16.04 -13.01
CA ALA A 102 -8.57 -16.22 -13.25
C ALA A 102 -9.29 -17.09 -12.19
N PHE A 103 -8.52 -17.91 -11.46
CA PHE A 103 -9.04 -18.74 -10.36
C PHE A 103 -8.99 -18.05 -9.00
N LEU A 104 -8.40 -16.85 -8.92
CA LEU A 104 -8.37 -16.03 -7.71
C LEU A 104 -9.38 -14.88 -7.85
N PRO A 105 -9.96 -14.41 -6.72
CA PRO A 105 -10.81 -13.24 -6.76
C PRO A 105 -10.01 -12.02 -7.20
N ALA A 106 -10.64 -11.15 -7.97
CA ALA A 106 -10.10 -9.83 -8.23
C ALA A 106 -10.40 -8.94 -7.01
N TYR A 107 -9.47 -8.06 -6.65
CA TYR A 107 -9.62 -7.15 -5.53
C TYR A 107 -9.32 -5.71 -5.94
N GLU A 108 -10.06 -4.80 -5.34
CA GLU A 108 -9.76 -3.38 -5.35
C GLU A 108 -9.39 -2.92 -3.94
N PHE A 109 -8.20 -2.34 -3.82
CA PHE A 109 -7.69 -1.80 -2.56
C PHE A 109 -7.64 -0.29 -2.63
N GLU A 110 -8.11 0.38 -1.58
CA GLU A 110 -7.89 1.80 -1.36
C GLU A 110 -7.01 1.98 -0.13
N THR A 111 -5.83 2.55 -0.30
CA THR A 111 -4.83 2.74 0.75
C THR A 111 -4.52 4.23 0.92
N LEU A 112 -4.50 4.69 2.17
CA LEU A 112 -4.06 6.03 2.55
C LEU A 112 -2.56 5.99 2.89
N GLY A 113 -1.75 6.76 2.17
CA GLY A 113 -0.37 7.07 2.54
C GLY A 113 -0.30 8.40 3.27
N VAL A 114 0.20 8.41 4.50
CA VAL A 114 0.31 9.63 5.33
C VAL A 114 1.44 9.46 6.35
N PHE A 115 2.26 10.50 6.56
CA PHE A 115 3.38 10.48 7.52
C PHE A 115 4.29 9.25 7.43
N SER A 116 4.70 8.82 6.22
CA SER A 116 5.51 7.60 5.99
C SER A 116 4.84 6.28 6.38
N HIS A 117 3.53 6.27 6.65
CA HIS A 117 2.73 5.08 6.93
C HIS A 117 1.71 4.84 5.82
N PHE A 118 1.28 3.58 5.69
CA PHE A 118 0.21 3.16 4.79
C PHE A 118 -0.90 2.50 5.59
N HIS A 119 -2.16 2.86 5.29
CA HIS A 119 -3.35 2.30 5.93
C HIS A 119 -4.35 1.89 4.87
N ILE A 120 -4.65 0.59 4.80
CA ILE A 120 -5.69 0.07 3.89
C ILE A 120 -7.05 0.53 4.45
N LEU A 121 -7.76 1.36 3.70
CA LEU A 121 -9.08 1.86 4.04
C LEU A 121 -10.17 0.90 3.58
N LYS A 122 -9.97 0.29 2.41
CA LYS A 122 -10.92 -0.63 1.78
C LYS A 122 -10.18 -1.76 1.07
N ALA A 123 -10.77 -2.94 1.14
CA ALA A 123 -10.40 -4.12 0.39
C ALA A 123 -11.72 -4.78 -0.07
N GLU A 124 -12.10 -4.52 -1.32
CA GLU A 124 -13.36 -5.00 -1.89
C GLU A 124 -13.07 -6.06 -2.94
N GLU A 125 -13.73 -7.22 -2.82
CA GLU A 125 -13.70 -8.25 -3.84
C GLU A 125 -14.54 -7.81 -5.04
N ARG A 126 -13.94 -7.78 -6.22
CA ARG A 126 -14.66 -7.64 -7.48
C ARG A 126 -14.94 -9.03 -8.05
N SER A 127 -16.19 -9.26 -8.43
CA SER A 127 -16.54 -10.39 -9.28
C SER A 127 -15.72 -10.33 -10.58
N ALA A 128 -14.89 -11.35 -10.83
CA ALA A 128 -14.26 -11.53 -12.12
C ALA A 128 -15.35 -11.61 -13.20
N GLN A 129 -15.31 -10.69 -14.17
CA GLN A 129 -16.17 -10.75 -15.36
C GLN A 129 -15.56 -11.68 -16.40
#